data_AF-A0A936ZQB1-F1
#
_entry.id   AF-A0A936ZQB1-F1
#
_cell.length_a   1.000
_cell.length_b   1.000
_cell.length_c   1.000
_cell.angle_alpha   90.00
_cell.angle_beta   90.00
_cell.angle_gamma   90.00
#
_symmetry.space_group_name_H-M   'P 1'
#
loop_
_entity.id
_entity.type
_entity.pdbx_description
1 polymer ?
#
loop_
_entity_poly.entity_id
_entity_poly.type
_entity_poly.pdbx_seq_one_letter_code
_entity_poly.pdbx_strand_id
1 'polypeptide(L)'
;MKNYYELKTDTEHKFWEYELKGKNFKMKWGLVEDYYDRSETQSKITKYDSPEHGEERVSLMIQRYEKKGYVTATKPKKNKPKKLSTSSGTTEFDAIALKNTLQTLDKFLQKKRPEYYEQFNPPLEIETIQVLEEKYGVTIPEDLKLVYLWKNGQSRTCSKTFVNNSMFIPLEEMLATQQEFTSMIVKDFEAKNWWNKHWFPIFHNGGGDHICYDTEGTFTGQKGQLLEFWHDESDRNIICSNLVSLFKNLNKFYDTTDIHKIDEFIDISNYLDY
;
A
#
# COMPACT_ATOMS: atom_id res chain seq x y z
N MET A 1 -16.50 8.02 -23.54
CA MET A 1 -17.75 8.04 -22.74
C MET A 1 -17.37 8.00 -21.27
N LYS A 2 -18.02 8.78 -20.39
CA LYS A 2 -17.79 8.73 -18.93
C LYS A 2 -19.00 8.08 -18.30
N ASN A 3 -18.82 6.91 -17.68
CA ASN A 3 -19.91 6.14 -17.10
C ASN A 3 -19.69 6.02 -15.59
N TYR A 4 -20.78 6.14 -14.83
CA TYR A 4 -20.77 6.18 -13.37
C TYR A 4 -21.83 5.22 -12.84
N TYR A 5 -21.44 4.40 -11.87
CA TYR A 5 -22.24 3.33 -11.29
C TYR A 5 -22.16 3.41 -9.77
N GLU A 6 -23.22 2.98 -9.10
CA GLU A 6 -23.26 2.86 -7.64
C GLU A 6 -23.70 1.46 -7.21
N LEU A 7 -23.15 1.02 -6.07
CA LEU A 7 -23.60 -0.14 -5.32
C LEU A 7 -24.05 0.36 -3.95
N LYS A 8 -25.29 0.07 -3.59
CA LYS A 8 -25.84 0.40 -2.28
C LYS A 8 -26.27 -0.86 -1.57
N THR A 9 -25.66 -1.12 -0.43
CA THR A 9 -26.04 -2.18 0.52
C THR A 9 -26.54 -1.54 1.81
N ASP A 10 -26.94 -2.35 2.79
CA ASP A 10 -27.34 -1.84 4.11
C ASP A 10 -26.16 -1.23 4.88
N THR A 11 -24.93 -1.59 4.54
CA THR A 11 -23.70 -1.18 5.26
C THR A 11 -22.79 -0.25 4.46
N GLU A 12 -22.92 -0.20 3.13
CA GLU A 12 -21.97 0.50 2.27
C GLU A 12 -22.67 1.21 1.10
N HIS A 13 -22.12 2.36 0.68
CA HIS A 13 -22.52 3.07 -0.53
C HIS A 13 -21.28 3.38 -1.38
N LYS A 14 -21.02 2.54 -2.37
CA LYS A 14 -19.81 2.56 -3.20
C LYS A 14 -20.11 3.09 -4.59
N PHE A 15 -19.12 3.71 -5.24
CA PHE A 15 -19.17 4.06 -6.65
C PHE A 15 -18.07 3.35 -7.44
N TRP A 16 -18.32 3.21 -8.74
CA TRP A 16 -17.33 2.87 -9.74
C TRP A 16 -17.59 3.74 -10.96
N GLU A 17 -16.55 4.39 -11.47
CA GLU A 17 -16.61 5.13 -12.71
C GLU A 17 -15.45 4.77 -13.63
N TYR A 18 -15.67 4.94 -14.92
CA TYR A 18 -14.62 4.81 -15.90
C TYR A 18 -14.74 5.79 -17.06
N GLU A 19 -13.62 6.00 -17.72
CA GLU A 19 -13.45 6.77 -18.94
C GLU A 19 -12.54 6.02 -19.89
N LEU A 20 -13.05 5.65 -21.07
CA LEU A 20 -12.25 5.14 -22.18
C LEU A 20 -12.08 6.25 -23.23
N LYS A 21 -10.83 6.53 -23.60
CA LYS A 21 -10.39 7.52 -24.60
C LYS A 21 -9.31 6.92 -25.50
N GLY A 22 -9.73 6.42 -26.66
CA GLY A 22 -8.84 5.66 -27.55
C GLY A 22 -8.27 4.45 -26.81
N LYS A 23 -6.95 4.37 -26.72
CA LYS A 23 -6.24 3.29 -26.00
C LYS A 23 -6.17 3.49 -24.49
N ASN A 24 -6.59 4.64 -23.97
CA ASN A 24 -6.43 4.97 -22.55
C ASN A 24 -7.72 4.72 -21.80
N PHE A 25 -7.63 3.87 -20.79
CA PHE A 25 -8.72 3.56 -19.89
C PHE A 25 -8.38 4.06 -18.49
N LYS A 26 -9.27 4.86 -17.92
CA LYS A 26 -9.18 5.31 -16.54
C LYS A 26 -10.39 4.78 -15.79
N MET A 27 -10.18 4.15 -14.65
CA MET A 27 -11.23 3.83 -13.70
C MET A 27 -10.96 4.48 -12.36
N LYS A 28 -12.02 4.76 -11.62
CA LYS A 28 -12.00 5.32 -10.27
C LYS A 28 -13.12 4.67 -9.46
N TRP A 29 -12.87 4.35 -8.19
CA TRP A 29 -13.86 3.74 -7.29
C TRP A 29 -13.59 4.13 -5.84
N GLY A 30 -14.56 3.87 -4.96
CA GLY A 30 -14.50 4.18 -3.53
C GLY A 30 -15.89 4.38 -2.95
N LEU A 31 -16.00 5.03 -1.79
CA LEU A 31 -17.28 5.41 -1.20
C LEU A 31 -17.87 6.65 -1.90
N VAL A 32 -19.20 6.67 -2.06
CA VAL A 32 -19.91 7.79 -2.72
C VAL A 32 -19.73 9.10 -1.95
N GLU A 33 -19.65 9.04 -0.62
CA GLU A 33 -19.42 10.20 0.24
C GLU A 33 -18.05 10.87 -0.03
N ASP A 34 -17.07 10.07 -0.44
CA ASP A 34 -15.71 10.51 -0.72
C ASP A 34 -15.45 10.81 -2.20
N TYR A 35 -16.48 10.79 -3.05
CA TYR A 35 -16.34 10.89 -4.50
C TYR A 35 -15.45 12.04 -5.00
N TYR A 36 -15.45 13.19 -4.30
CA TYR A 36 -14.62 14.36 -4.64
C TYR A 36 -13.29 14.43 -3.91
N ASP A 37 -13.11 13.63 -2.85
CA ASP A 37 -11.84 13.53 -2.16
C ASP A 37 -10.91 12.58 -2.91
N ARG A 38 -9.72 13.08 -3.27
CA ARG A 38 -8.75 12.28 -4.03
C ARG A 38 -7.87 11.43 -3.13
N SER A 39 -7.79 11.70 -1.82
CA SER A 39 -7.06 10.83 -0.89
C SER A 39 -7.83 9.56 -0.59
N GLU A 40 -9.16 9.67 -0.52
CA GLU A 40 -10.05 8.57 -0.11
C GLU A 40 -10.60 7.76 -1.29
N THR A 41 -10.28 8.13 -2.53
CA THR A 41 -10.77 7.42 -3.72
C THR A 41 -9.64 6.78 -4.52
N GLN A 42 -9.86 5.53 -4.91
CA GLN A 42 -8.91 4.75 -5.67
C GLN A 42 -9.07 5.00 -7.17
N SER A 43 -7.98 4.91 -7.93
CA SER A 43 -8.04 4.99 -9.38
C SER A 43 -6.95 4.15 -10.05
N LYS A 44 -7.25 3.63 -11.23
CA LYS A 44 -6.31 2.89 -12.09
C LYS A 44 -6.37 3.46 -13.50
N ILE A 45 -5.20 3.59 -14.12
CA ILE A 45 -5.08 3.92 -15.55
C ILE A 45 -4.42 2.74 -16.24
N THR A 46 -5.06 2.25 -17.29
CA THR A 46 -4.56 1.16 -18.13
C THR A 46 -4.47 1.67 -19.56
N LYS A 47 -3.39 1.34 -20.26
CA LYS A 47 -3.24 1.59 -21.69
C LYS A 47 -3.35 0.26 -22.45
N TYR A 48 -4.31 0.15 -23.34
CA TYR A 48 -4.55 -1.06 -24.14
C TYR A 48 -3.82 -1.01 -25.49
N ASP A 49 -3.64 -2.17 -26.10
CA ASP A 49 -2.94 -2.31 -27.40
C ASP A 49 -3.69 -1.62 -28.53
N SER A 50 -5.02 -1.68 -28.51
CA SER A 50 -5.92 -1.01 -29.45
C SER A 50 -7.18 -0.46 -28.76
N PRO A 51 -7.88 0.51 -29.37
CA PRO A 51 -9.18 0.96 -28.89
C PRO A 51 -10.19 -0.18 -28.74
N GLU A 52 -10.24 -1.11 -29.70
CA GLU A 52 -11.17 -2.24 -29.73
C GLU A 52 -10.91 -3.21 -28.57
N HIS A 53 -9.64 -3.52 -28.27
CA HIS A 53 -9.27 -4.29 -27.07
C HIS A 53 -9.76 -3.58 -25.80
N GLY A 54 -9.63 -2.25 -25.74
CA GLY A 54 -10.16 -1.46 -24.63
C GLY A 54 -11.69 -1.57 -24.48
N GLU A 55 -12.43 -1.52 -25.57
CA GLU A 55 -13.90 -1.63 -25.58
C GLU A 55 -14.38 -3.01 -25.13
N GLU A 56 -13.72 -4.07 -25.57
CA GLU A 56 -14.02 -5.45 -25.16
C GLU A 56 -13.78 -5.62 -23.65
N ARG A 57 -12.62 -5.18 -23.15
CA ARG A 57 -12.29 -5.25 -21.72
C ARG A 57 -13.28 -4.46 -20.86
N VAL A 58 -13.66 -3.27 -21.31
CA VAL A 58 -14.67 -2.45 -20.62
C VAL A 58 -16.01 -3.16 -20.56
N SER A 59 -16.45 -3.78 -21.66
CA SER A 59 -17.70 -4.53 -21.73
C SER A 59 -17.73 -5.68 -20.72
N LEU A 60 -16.63 -6.43 -20.60
CA LEU A 60 -16.49 -7.50 -19.61
C LEU A 60 -16.50 -6.97 -18.16
N MET A 61 -15.87 -5.82 -17.92
CA MET A 61 -15.91 -5.18 -16.60
C MET A 61 -17.33 -4.76 -16.23
N ILE A 62 -18.06 -4.11 -17.13
CA ILE A 62 -19.46 -3.70 -16.88
C ILE A 62 -20.30 -4.91 -16.47
N GLN A 63 -20.25 -6.01 -17.25
CA GLN A 63 -20.98 -7.23 -16.91
C GLN A 63 -20.60 -7.79 -15.53
N ARG A 64 -19.32 -7.71 -15.15
CA ARG A 64 -18.85 -8.13 -13.83
C ARG A 64 -19.38 -7.24 -12.71
N TYR A 65 -19.39 -5.93 -12.89
CA TYR A 65 -19.88 -4.97 -11.88
C TYR A 65 -21.40 -5.03 -11.76
N GLU A 66 -22.14 -5.19 -12.86
CA GLU A 66 -23.60 -5.39 -12.83
C GLU A 66 -23.98 -6.68 -12.10
N LYS A 67 -23.24 -7.78 -12.31
CA LYS A 67 -23.43 -9.02 -11.53
C LYS A 67 -23.14 -8.85 -10.04
N LYS A 68 -22.33 -7.87 -9.65
CA LYS A 68 -22.09 -7.49 -8.25
C LYS A 68 -23.16 -6.55 -7.68
N GLY A 69 -24.15 -6.14 -8.49
CA GLY A 69 -25.24 -5.26 -8.08
C GLY A 69 -24.99 -3.77 -8.32
N TYR A 70 -23.92 -3.40 -9.05
CA TYR A 70 -23.74 -2.02 -9.46
C TYR A 70 -24.77 -1.62 -10.51
N VAL A 71 -25.36 -0.44 -10.35
CA VAL A 71 -26.34 0.12 -11.29
C VAL A 71 -25.88 1.47 -11.80
N THR A 72 -26.26 1.82 -13.04
CA THR A 72 -25.98 3.15 -13.59
C THR A 72 -26.62 4.25 -12.75
N ALA A 73 -25.84 5.28 -12.45
CA ALA A 73 -26.27 6.40 -11.61
C ALA A 73 -25.74 7.74 -12.14
N THR A 74 -26.14 8.83 -11.49
CA THR A 74 -25.58 10.17 -11.72
C THR A 74 -24.60 10.52 -10.61
N LYS A 75 -23.49 11.15 -10.98
CA LYS A 75 -22.45 11.59 -10.03
C LYS A 75 -23.05 12.42 -8.88
N PRO A 76 -22.56 12.26 -7.65
CA PRO A 76 -23.04 13.02 -6.50
C PRO A 76 -22.74 14.51 -6.72
N LYS A 77 -23.62 15.39 -6.23
CA LYS A 77 -23.40 16.84 -6.32
C LYS A 77 -22.27 17.23 -5.37
N LYS A 78 -21.35 18.08 -5.84
CA LYS A 78 -20.27 18.63 -5.01
C LYS A 78 -20.86 19.57 -3.94
N ASN A 79 -21.05 19.06 -2.73
CA ASN A 79 -21.38 19.93 -1.60
C ASN A 79 -20.15 20.80 -1.25
N LYS A 80 -20.38 22.04 -0.81
CA LYS A 80 -19.29 22.96 -0.43
C LYS A 80 -18.35 22.27 0.56
N PRO A 81 -17.02 22.34 0.34
CA PRO A 81 -16.06 21.58 1.14
C PRO A 81 -16.15 21.97 2.61
N LYS A 82 -16.24 20.98 3.51
CA LYS A 82 -15.70 21.16 4.87
C LYS A 82 -14.21 21.42 4.67
N LYS A 83 -13.72 22.57 5.15
CA LYS A 83 -12.28 22.85 5.25
C LYS A 83 -11.67 21.76 6.13
N LEU A 84 -11.05 20.75 5.51
CA LEU A 84 -10.09 19.91 6.21
C LEU A 84 -8.71 20.54 5.99
N SER A 85 -8.12 20.96 7.09
CA SER A 85 -6.79 21.55 7.17
C SER A 85 -5.76 20.56 6.68
N THR A 86 -4.97 20.99 5.70
CA THR A 86 -3.64 20.44 5.43
C THR A 86 -2.80 20.52 6.70
N SER A 87 -2.46 19.39 7.31
CA SER A 87 -1.29 19.28 8.20
C SER A 87 -0.35 18.23 7.65
N SER A 88 0.75 18.69 7.08
CA SER A 88 1.98 17.95 6.92
C SER A 88 2.51 17.53 8.29
N GLY A 89 2.60 16.22 8.52
CA GLY A 89 3.10 15.62 9.75
C GLY A 89 2.18 14.48 10.17
N THR A 90 2.76 13.33 10.52
CA THR A 90 2.02 12.27 11.24
C THR A 90 1.34 12.96 12.41
N THR A 91 0.01 13.00 12.41
CA THR A 91 -0.69 13.62 13.52
C THR A 91 -0.42 12.78 14.77
N GLU A 92 -0.45 13.39 15.95
CA GLU A 92 -0.33 12.65 17.21
C GLU A 92 -1.35 11.49 17.27
N PHE A 93 -2.53 11.70 16.68
CA PHE A 93 -3.56 10.69 16.50
C PHE A 93 -3.10 9.51 15.62
N ASP A 94 -2.48 9.77 14.47
CA ASP A 94 -1.98 8.73 13.57
C ASP A 94 -0.84 7.92 14.20
N ALA A 95 0.04 8.58 14.96
CA ALA A 95 1.10 7.90 15.70
C ALA A 95 0.55 6.99 16.80
N ILE A 96 -0.47 7.43 17.53
CA ILE A 96 -1.17 6.61 18.53
C ILE A 96 -1.88 5.44 17.86
N ALA A 97 -2.60 5.69 16.76
CA ALA A 97 -3.28 4.64 16.00
C ALA A 97 -2.29 3.58 15.50
N LEU A 98 -1.13 4.00 14.97
CA LEU A 98 -0.07 3.11 14.53
C LEU A 98 0.45 2.23 15.68
N LYS A 99 0.83 2.85 16.81
CA LYS A 99 1.29 2.12 18.00
C LYS A 99 0.26 1.08 18.47
N ASN A 100 -1.03 1.44 18.51
CA ASN A 100 -2.09 0.51 18.89
C ASN A 100 -2.20 -0.67 17.90
N THR A 101 -2.11 -0.41 16.60
CA THR A 101 -2.16 -1.48 15.59
C THR A 101 -0.96 -2.42 15.68
N LEU A 102 0.25 -1.88 15.95
CA LEU A 102 1.45 -2.68 16.17
C LEU A 102 1.34 -3.53 17.44
N GLN A 103 0.81 -2.98 18.54
CA GLN A 103 0.59 -3.74 19.78
C GLN A 103 -0.42 -4.89 19.60
N THR A 104 -1.48 -4.68 18.82
CA THR A 104 -2.42 -5.76 18.48
C THR A 104 -1.73 -6.84 17.63
N LEU A 105 -0.95 -6.43 16.62
CA LEU A 105 -0.25 -7.36 15.74
C LEU A 105 0.79 -8.17 16.50
N ASP A 106 1.51 -7.54 17.41
CA ASP A 106 2.51 -8.17 18.26
C ASP A 106 1.90 -9.33 19.07
N LYS A 107 0.73 -9.10 19.69
CA LYS A 107 -0.01 -10.16 20.39
C LYS A 107 -0.44 -11.29 19.47
N PHE A 108 -0.88 -10.98 18.26
CA PHE A 108 -1.24 -12.00 17.27
C PHE A 108 -0.02 -12.82 16.84
N LEU A 109 1.11 -12.18 16.56
CA LEU A 109 2.34 -12.88 16.15
C LEU A 109 2.87 -13.78 17.27
N GLN A 110 2.90 -13.31 18.52
CA GLN A 110 3.28 -14.13 19.68
C GLN A 110 2.38 -15.36 19.82
N LYS A 111 1.06 -15.20 19.66
CA LYS A 111 0.09 -16.27 19.87
C LYS A 111 0.00 -17.24 18.70
N LYS A 112 -0.02 -16.72 17.47
CA LYS A 112 -0.33 -17.48 16.26
C LYS A 112 0.92 -17.93 15.50
N ARG A 113 2.08 -17.30 15.72
CA ARG A 113 3.34 -17.67 15.05
C ARG A 113 4.54 -17.57 16.01
N PRO A 114 4.54 -18.29 17.15
CA PRO A 114 5.57 -18.14 18.18
C PRO A 114 6.99 -18.38 17.64
N GLU A 115 7.21 -19.41 16.83
CA GLU A 115 8.52 -19.71 16.23
C GLU A 115 8.99 -18.60 15.28
N TYR A 116 8.07 -18.01 14.50
CA TYR A 116 8.38 -16.86 13.66
C TYR A 116 8.64 -15.60 14.50
N TYR A 117 7.92 -15.42 15.60
CA TYR A 117 8.10 -14.27 16.48
C TYR A 117 9.51 -14.20 17.08
N GLU A 118 10.11 -15.35 17.37
CA GLU A 118 11.51 -15.46 17.83
C GLU A 118 12.53 -15.04 16.77
N GLN A 119 12.14 -14.98 15.49
CA GLN A 119 13.02 -14.56 14.39
C GLN A 119 13.07 -13.04 14.22
N PHE A 120 12.25 -12.25 14.93
CA PHE A 120 12.35 -10.80 14.85
C PHE A 120 13.61 -10.29 15.55
N ASN A 121 14.29 -9.35 14.91
CA ASN A 121 15.35 -8.60 15.55
C ASN A 121 14.75 -7.69 16.64
N PRO A 122 15.51 -7.35 17.69
CA PRO A 122 15.05 -6.42 18.71
C PRO A 122 14.69 -5.04 18.11
N PRO A 123 13.87 -4.25 18.81
CA PRO A 123 13.66 -2.84 18.49
C PRO A 123 14.97 -2.09 18.31
N LEU A 124 14.99 -1.09 17.43
CA LEU A 124 16.08 -0.12 17.40
C LEU A 124 15.89 0.94 18.48
N GLU A 125 17.00 1.50 18.96
CA GLU A 125 17.00 2.73 19.73
C GLU A 125 16.99 3.94 18.78
N ILE A 126 16.43 5.07 19.23
CA ILE A 126 16.31 6.27 18.39
C ILE A 126 17.67 6.81 17.94
N GLU A 127 18.69 6.69 18.78
CA GLU A 127 20.06 7.08 18.48
C GLU A 127 20.65 6.22 17.36
N THR A 128 20.28 4.93 17.31
CA THR A 128 20.72 4.03 16.23
C THR A 128 20.09 4.42 14.90
N ILE A 129 18.81 4.79 14.91
CA ILE A 129 18.11 5.31 13.73
C ILE A 129 18.79 6.60 13.25
N GLN A 130 19.14 7.53 14.15
CA GLN A 130 19.83 8.78 13.81
C GLN A 130 21.19 8.54 13.16
N VAL A 131 21.99 7.61 13.69
CA VAL A 131 23.28 7.21 13.09
C VAL A 131 23.09 6.66 11.68
N LEU A 132 22.03 5.88 11.45
CA LEU A 132 21.70 5.37 10.12
C LEU A 132 21.21 6.47 9.17
N GLU A 133 20.38 7.40 9.64
CA GLU A 133 19.97 8.60 8.89
C GLU A 133 21.20 9.39 8.41
N GLU A 134 22.16 9.64 9.31
CA GLU A 134 23.42 10.33 8.98
C GLU A 134 24.28 9.52 7.98
N LYS A 135 24.46 8.21 8.22
CA LYS A 135 25.26 7.32 7.36
C LYS A 135 24.76 7.31 5.92
N TYR A 136 23.44 7.24 5.72
CA TYR A 136 22.83 7.14 4.40
C TYR A 136 22.41 8.50 3.82
N GLY A 137 22.53 9.59 4.59
CA GLY A 137 22.17 10.93 4.16
C GLY A 137 20.67 11.09 3.88
N VAL A 138 19.82 10.43 4.67
CA VAL A 138 18.35 10.44 4.51
C VAL A 138 17.66 10.85 5.81
N THR A 139 16.40 11.26 5.70
CA THR A 139 15.51 11.43 6.85
C THR A 139 14.38 10.43 6.74
N ILE A 140 14.25 9.57 7.75
CA ILE A 140 13.21 8.56 7.84
C ILE A 140 11.94 9.21 8.43
N PRO A 141 10.77 9.02 7.81
CA PRO A 141 9.49 9.48 8.37
C PRO A 141 9.20 8.94 9.76
N GLU A 142 8.61 9.75 10.63
CA GLU A 142 8.38 9.41 12.04
C GLU A 142 7.49 8.17 12.23
N ASP A 143 6.48 7.98 11.38
CA ASP A 143 5.65 6.78 11.37
C ASP A 143 6.45 5.53 11.00
N LEU A 144 7.36 5.62 10.03
CA LEU A 144 8.25 4.51 9.67
C LEU A 144 9.27 4.22 10.79
N LYS A 145 9.79 5.25 11.48
CA LYS A 145 10.61 5.06 12.68
C LYS A 145 9.88 4.26 13.75
N LEU A 146 8.58 4.54 13.97
CA LEU A 146 7.77 3.79 14.94
C LEU A 146 7.69 2.28 14.65
N VAL A 147 7.75 1.88 13.38
CA VAL A 147 7.79 0.46 13.00
C VAL A 147 9.12 -0.18 13.42
N TYR A 148 10.24 0.50 13.17
CA TYR A 148 11.57 0.00 13.54
C TYR A 148 11.89 0.11 15.05
N LEU A 149 11.24 1.05 15.74
CA LEU A 149 11.18 1.13 17.21
C LEU A 149 10.29 0.02 17.82
N TRP A 150 9.51 -0.70 17.01
CA TRP A 150 8.80 -1.89 17.44
C TRP A 150 9.60 -3.17 17.16
N LYS A 151 10.10 -3.37 15.94
CA LYS A 151 10.99 -4.49 15.56
C LYS A 151 11.90 -4.08 14.41
N ASN A 152 13.17 -4.47 14.44
CA ASN A 152 14.13 -4.19 13.37
C ASN A 152 14.11 -5.23 12.25
N GLY A 153 12.94 -5.49 11.66
CA GLY A 153 12.80 -6.58 10.70
C GLY A 153 12.96 -7.97 11.34
N GLN A 154 13.00 -8.99 10.50
CA GLN A 154 13.31 -10.37 10.86
C GLN A 154 14.78 -10.71 10.56
N SER A 155 15.27 -11.80 11.14
CA SER A 155 16.59 -12.35 10.82
C SER A 155 16.70 -12.61 9.32
N ARG A 156 17.87 -12.28 8.74
CA ARG A 156 18.18 -12.54 7.33
C ARG A 156 18.14 -14.02 6.95
N THR A 157 18.22 -14.92 7.93
CA THR A 157 18.09 -16.37 7.71
C THR A 157 16.64 -16.87 7.80
N CYS A 158 15.69 -16.01 8.19
CA CYS A 158 14.28 -16.35 8.29
C CYS A 158 13.58 -16.08 6.97
N SER A 159 13.14 -17.14 6.28
CA SER A 159 12.42 -17.05 5.01
C SER A 159 10.89 -16.98 5.15
N LYS A 160 10.37 -16.88 6.38
CA LYS A 160 8.93 -16.82 6.63
C LYS A 160 8.37 -15.45 6.23
N THR A 161 7.21 -15.44 5.60
CA THR A 161 6.58 -14.22 5.09
C THR A 161 5.97 -13.38 6.21
N PHE A 162 6.09 -12.05 6.11
CA PHE A 162 5.45 -11.08 6.99
C PHE A 162 4.13 -10.57 6.41
N VAL A 163 4.14 -10.21 5.12
CA VAL A 163 2.99 -9.71 4.36
C VAL A 163 3.14 -10.13 2.89
N ASN A 164 2.04 -10.54 2.24
CA ASN A 164 2.05 -11.19 0.94
C ASN A 164 3.07 -12.36 0.92
N ASN A 165 4.01 -12.33 0.00
CA ASN A 165 5.16 -13.23 -0.09
C ASN A 165 6.48 -12.59 0.39
N SER A 166 6.41 -11.47 1.13
CA SER A 166 7.56 -10.65 1.47
C SER A 166 7.94 -10.73 2.95
N MET A 167 9.24 -10.71 3.23
CA MET A 167 9.88 -10.68 4.54
C MET A 167 10.05 -9.23 5.02
N PHE A 168 9.96 -8.99 6.32
CA PHE A 168 10.23 -7.67 6.92
C PHE A 168 11.72 -7.48 7.16
N ILE A 169 12.33 -6.49 6.52
CA ILE A 169 13.79 -6.39 6.47
C ILE A 169 14.35 -5.43 7.52
N PRO A 170 15.60 -5.61 7.98
CA PRO A 170 16.25 -4.66 8.88
C PRO A 170 16.39 -3.25 8.28
N LEU A 171 16.34 -2.21 9.12
CA LEU A 171 16.38 -0.81 8.66
C LEU A 171 17.63 -0.51 7.83
N GLU A 172 18.80 -0.96 8.28
CA GLU A 172 20.05 -0.75 7.55
C GLU A 172 20.03 -1.43 6.17
N GLU A 173 19.37 -2.59 6.07
CA GLU A 173 19.18 -3.28 4.79
C GLU A 173 18.27 -2.48 3.86
N MET A 174 17.14 -2.00 4.36
CA MET A 174 16.24 -1.11 3.62
C MET A 174 16.97 0.11 3.05
N LEU A 175 17.82 0.75 3.86
CA LEU A 175 18.59 1.92 3.44
C LEU A 175 19.67 1.57 2.41
N ALA A 176 20.37 0.46 2.60
CA ALA A 176 21.36 -0.03 1.64
C ALA A 176 20.74 -0.34 0.28
N THR A 177 19.62 -1.08 0.26
CA THR A 177 18.89 -1.44 -0.96
C THR A 177 18.34 -0.19 -1.66
N GLN A 178 17.78 0.76 -0.90
CA GLN A 178 17.31 2.03 -1.47
C GLN A 178 18.45 2.80 -2.15
N GLN A 179 19.63 2.87 -1.52
CA GLN A 179 20.79 3.58 -2.05
C GLN A 179 21.32 2.90 -3.32
N GLU A 180 21.42 1.58 -3.30
CA GLU A 180 21.83 0.76 -4.44
C GLU A 180 20.92 0.99 -5.64
N PHE A 181 19.61 0.81 -5.49
CA PHE A 181 18.65 1.02 -6.58
C PHE A 181 18.62 2.47 -7.05
N THR A 182 18.78 3.43 -6.13
CA THR A 182 18.86 4.85 -6.50
C THR A 182 20.09 5.15 -7.35
N SER A 183 21.21 4.47 -7.11
CA SER A 183 22.42 4.62 -7.92
C SER A 183 22.25 4.09 -9.35
N MET A 184 21.33 3.15 -9.56
CA MET A 184 21.00 2.57 -10.86
C MET A 184 20.04 3.45 -11.70
N ILE A 185 19.34 4.43 -11.10
CA ILE A 185 18.44 5.35 -11.84
C ILE A 185 19.13 6.03 -13.02
N VAL A 186 20.40 6.41 -12.84
CA VAL A 186 21.16 7.13 -13.87
C VAL A 186 21.67 6.20 -14.97
N LYS A 187 21.78 4.90 -14.70
CA LYS A 187 22.48 3.94 -15.56
C LYS A 187 21.55 2.94 -16.26
N ASP A 188 20.51 2.45 -15.59
CA ASP A 188 19.77 1.25 -16.01
C ASP A 188 18.25 1.44 -16.11
N PHE A 189 17.67 2.51 -15.57
CA PHE A 189 16.21 2.74 -15.61
C PHE A 189 15.81 3.76 -16.68
N GLU A 190 15.52 3.29 -17.90
CA GLU A 190 15.04 4.14 -19.00
C GLU A 190 13.60 4.64 -18.80
N ALA A 191 12.79 3.91 -18.02
CA ALA A 191 11.38 4.23 -17.79
C ALA A 191 11.19 5.15 -16.57
N LYS A 192 10.44 6.24 -16.76
CA LYS A 192 10.04 7.14 -15.67
C LYS A 192 9.30 6.37 -14.58
N ASN A 193 9.74 6.53 -13.34
CA ASN A 193 9.20 5.85 -12.15
C ASN A 193 9.33 4.32 -12.19
N TRP A 194 10.34 3.78 -12.89
CA TRP A 194 10.73 2.39 -12.66
C TRP A 194 11.17 2.22 -11.21
N TRP A 195 12.10 3.06 -10.77
CA TRP A 195 12.45 3.24 -9.36
C TRP A 195 12.34 4.73 -9.01
N ASN A 196 12.00 5.05 -7.76
CA ASN A 196 12.05 6.40 -7.21
C ASN A 196 12.92 6.41 -5.95
N LYS A 197 13.86 7.35 -5.87
CA LYS A 197 14.71 7.55 -4.68
C LYS A 197 13.90 7.84 -3.41
N HIS A 198 12.64 8.22 -3.52
CA HIS A 198 11.74 8.48 -2.40
C HIS A 198 10.99 7.24 -1.89
N TRP A 199 11.30 6.06 -2.44
CA TRP A 199 10.75 4.77 -2.04
C TRP A 199 11.71 4.02 -1.11
N PHE A 200 11.23 3.67 0.08
CA PHE A 200 11.95 2.84 1.04
C PHE A 200 11.43 1.39 0.98
N PRO A 201 12.23 0.40 0.52
CA PRO A 201 11.80 -0.98 0.35
C PRO A 201 11.74 -1.70 1.70
N ILE A 202 10.61 -1.62 2.39
CA ILE A 202 10.43 -2.12 3.77
C ILE A 202 10.23 -3.64 3.84
N PHE A 203 9.80 -4.26 2.74
CA PHE A 203 9.70 -5.72 2.62
C PHE A 203 10.32 -6.19 1.30
N HIS A 204 10.86 -7.41 1.27
CA HIS A 204 11.34 -8.05 0.04
C HIS A 204 10.91 -9.52 -0.04
N ASN A 205 10.79 -10.08 -1.24
CA ASN A 205 10.55 -11.53 -1.41
C ASN A 205 11.84 -12.36 -1.61
N GLY A 206 13.01 -11.71 -1.65
CA GLY A 206 14.31 -12.35 -1.89
C GLY A 206 14.61 -12.62 -3.37
N GLY A 207 13.66 -12.29 -4.26
CA GLY A 207 13.78 -12.41 -5.71
C GLY A 207 13.84 -11.06 -6.44
N GLY A 208 14.08 -9.96 -5.72
CA GLY A 208 14.17 -8.60 -6.29
C GLY A 208 12.87 -7.79 -6.23
N ASP A 209 11.74 -8.39 -5.82
CA ASP A 209 10.50 -7.64 -5.61
C ASP A 209 10.42 -7.08 -4.19
N HIS A 210 9.82 -5.90 -4.09
CA HIS A 210 9.72 -5.15 -2.85
C HIS A 210 8.32 -4.61 -2.62
N ILE A 211 8.00 -4.38 -1.35
CA ILE A 211 6.93 -3.47 -0.97
C ILE A 211 7.61 -2.23 -0.41
N CYS A 212 7.32 -1.08 -1.01
CA CYS A 212 7.98 0.18 -0.71
C CYS A 212 7.05 1.15 0.01
N TYR A 213 7.59 1.82 1.03
CA TYR A 213 7.02 3.02 1.62
C TYR A 213 7.39 4.23 0.76
N ASP A 214 6.39 4.96 0.26
CA ASP A 214 6.59 6.14 -0.57
C ASP A 214 6.50 7.43 0.23
N THR A 215 7.63 8.12 0.39
CA THR A 215 7.72 9.35 1.18
C THR A 215 7.06 10.57 0.52
N GLU A 216 6.77 10.51 -0.78
CA GLU A 216 6.24 11.65 -1.55
C GLU A 216 4.81 11.44 -2.04
N GLY A 217 4.31 10.21 -2.01
CA GLY A 217 3.00 9.88 -2.55
C GLY A 217 2.98 9.96 -4.07
N THR A 218 3.97 9.33 -4.72
CA THR A 218 4.26 9.42 -6.15
C THR A 218 3.03 9.19 -7.04
N PHE A 219 2.10 8.32 -6.62
CA PHE A 219 0.94 7.94 -7.43
C PHE A 219 -0.39 8.51 -6.94
N THR A 220 -0.58 8.70 -5.63
CA THR A 220 -1.87 9.18 -5.08
C THR A 220 -1.79 10.59 -4.52
N GLY A 221 -0.58 11.13 -4.35
CA GLY A 221 -0.31 12.36 -3.59
C GLY A 221 -0.34 12.15 -2.07
N GLN A 222 -0.62 10.93 -1.59
CA GLN A 222 -0.61 10.59 -0.18
C GLN A 222 0.77 10.11 0.24
N LYS A 223 1.47 10.93 1.04
CA LYS A 223 2.73 10.53 1.65
C LYS A 223 2.51 9.34 2.60
N GLY A 224 3.42 8.40 2.53
CA GLY A 224 3.39 7.17 3.30
C GLY A 224 2.56 6.05 2.68
N GLN A 225 2.05 6.22 1.45
CA GLN A 225 1.45 5.12 0.70
C GLN A 225 2.43 3.96 0.52
N LEU A 226 1.91 2.73 0.53
CA LEU A 226 2.68 1.52 0.31
C LEU A 226 2.40 1.02 -1.10
N LEU A 227 3.46 0.77 -1.87
CA LEU A 227 3.35 0.23 -3.23
C LEU A 227 4.14 -1.06 -3.41
N GLU A 228 3.70 -1.90 -4.35
CA GLU A 228 4.49 -3.00 -4.87
C GLU A 228 5.46 -2.50 -5.92
N PHE A 229 6.72 -2.89 -5.78
CA PHE A 229 7.75 -2.78 -6.78
C PHE A 229 8.05 -4.18 -7.30
N TRP A 230 7.79 -4.38 -8.59
CA TRP A 230 8.12 -5.59 -9.32
C TRP A 230 9.38 -5.32 -10.15
N HIS A 231 10.40 -6.17 -10.02
CA HIS A 231 11.68 -5.94 -10.69
C HIS A 231 11.62 -6.15 -12.20
N ASP A 232 10.75 -7.05 -12.66
CA ASP A 232 10.56 -7.41 -14.07
C ASP A 232 9.33 -6.76 -14.71
N GLU A 233 8.46 -6.13 -13.91
CA GLU A 233 7.21 -5.52 -14.38
C GLU A 233 7.13 -4.04 -14.04
N SER A 234 6.51 -3.25 -14.91
CA SER A 234 6.34 -1.80 -14.69
C SER A 234 5.20 -1.44 -13.74
N ASP A 235 4.40 -2.42 -13.31
CA ASP A 235 3.24 -2.17 -12.45
C ASP A 235 3.69 -1.68 -11.06
N ARG A 236 3.00 -0.68 -10.52
CA ARG A 236 3.30 -0.06 -9.22
C ARG A 236 2.01 0.03 -8.39
N ASN A 237 1.46 -1.14 -8.05
CA ASN A 237 0.16 -1.22 -7.38
C ASN A 237 0.25 -0.62 -5.98
N ILE A 238 -0.76 0.17 -5.59
CA ILE A 238 -0.85 0.70 -4.23
C ILE A 238 -1.57 -0.33 -3.38
N ILE A 239 -0.88 -0.84 -2.37
CA ILE A 239 -1.45 -1.85 -1.47
C ILE A 239 -2.16 -1.19 -0.29
N CYS A 240 -1.65 -0.08 0.23
CA CYS A 240 -2.22 0.61 1.39
C CYS A 240 -1.94 2.12 1.30
N SER A 241 -2.85 2.91 1.86
CA SER A 241 -2.74 4.37 1.92
C SER A 241 -1.68 4.86 2.91
N ASN A 242 -1.40 4.07 3.95
CA ASN A 242 -0.40 4.33 4.99
C ASN A 242 -0.11 3.07 5.84
N LEU A 243 0.88 3.16 6.72
CA LEU A 243 1.27 2.09 7.63
C LEU A 243 0.16 1.69 8.60
N VAL A 244 -0.65 2.64 9.09
CA VAL A 244 -1.79 2.33 9.97
C VAL A 244 -2.75 1.36 9.28
N SER A 245 -3.06 1.60 8.00
CA SER A 245 -3.95 0.76 7.20
C SER A 245 -3.33 -0.62 6.95
N LEU A 246 -2.03 -0.68 6.64
CA LEU A 246 -1.29 -1.94 6.50
C LEU A 246 -1.43 -2.81 7.75
N PHE A 247 -1.11 -2.28 8.93
CA PHE A 247 -1.15 -3.04 10.18
C PHE A 247 -2.56 -3.34 10.66
N LYS A 248 -3.56 -2.48 10.36
CA LYS A 248 -4.98 -2.83 10.55
C LYS A 248 -5.37 -4.05 9.72
N ASN A 249 -4.94 -4.12 8.47
CA ASN A 249 -5.29 -5.22 7.57
C ASN A 249 -4.60 -6.52 7.97
N LEU A 250 -3.34 -6.45 8.41
CA LEU A 250 -2.67 -7.59 9.03
C LEU A 250 -3.40 -8.06 10.29
N ASN A 251 -3.81 -7.14 11.17
CA ASN A 251 -4.60 -7.52 12.35
C ASN A 251 -5.90 -8.23 11.98
N LYS A 252 -6.64 -7.73 10.98
CA LYS A 252 -7.86 -8.40 10.47
C LYS A 252 -7.54 -9.79 9.94
N PHE A 253 -6.49 -9.94 9.13
CA PHE A 253 -6.02 -11.25 8.63
C PHE A 253 -5.74 -12.21 9.78
N TYR A 254 -4.98 -11.78 10.79
CA TYR A 254 -4.66 -12.62 11.93
C TYR A 254 -5.85 -12.89 12.83
N ASP A 255 -6.87 -12.03 12.88
CA ASP A 255 -8.08 -12.30 13.65
C ASP A 255 -8.92 -13.42 13.01
N THR A 256 -9.11 -13.34 11.69
CA THR A 256 -10.01 -14.23 10.92
C THR A 256 -9.37 -15.52 10.44
N THR A 257 -8.03 -15.58 10.33
CA THR A 257 -7.34 -16.73 9.74
C THR A 257 -7.00 -17.80 10.79
N ASP A 258 -7.28 -19.06 10.42
CA ASP A 258 -6.89 -20.24 11.19
C ASP A 258 -5.35 -20.31 11.29
N ILE A 259 -4.84 -20.59 12.49
CA ILE A 259 -3.40 -20.67 12.78
C ILE A 259 -2.67 -21.63 11.83
N HIS A 260 -3.32 -22.71 11.40
CA HIS A 260 -2.72 -23.72 10.53
C HIS A 260 -2.57 -23.28 9.06
N LYS A 261 -3.05 -22.08 8.69
CA LYS A 261 -3.06 -21.56 7.31
C LYS A 261 -2.13 -20.36 7.07
N ILE A 262 -1.35 -19.94 8.07
CA ILE A 262 -0.73 -18.61 8.10
C ILE A 262 0.62 -18.50 7.37
N ASP A 263 1.24 -19.61 6.95
CA ASP A 263 2.69 -19.63 6.73
C ASP A 263 3.22 -19.59 5.28
N GLU A 264 2.36 -19.52 4.26
CA GLU A 264 2.82 -19.54 2.85
C GLU A 264 2.60 -18.21 2.13
N PHE A 265 1.44 -17.57 2.32
CA PHE A 265 1.08 -16.32 1.66
C PHE A 265 0.09 -15.53 2.51
N ILE A 266 0.49 -14.33 2.96
CA ILE A 266 -0.36 -13.47 3.79
C ILE A 266 -1.05 -12.45 2.87
N ASP A 267 -2.11 -12.88 2.23
CA ASP A 267 -2.90 -12.02 1.34
C ASP A 267 -3.75 -11.03 2.13
N ILE A 268 -3.33 -9.76 2.13
CA ILE A 268 -4.10 -8.68 2.75
C ILE A 268 -5.02 -7.93 1.77
N SER A 269 -5.06 -8.32 0.49
CA SER A 269 -5.84 -7.64 -0.56
C SER A 269 -7.36 -7.65 -0.30
N ASN A 270 -7.84 -8.67 0.42
CA ASN A 270 -9.23 -8.81 0.83
C ASN A 270 -9.63 -7.94 2.03
N TYR A 271 -8.64 -7.35 2.72
CA TYR A 271 -8.85 -6.54 3.92
C TYR A 271 -8.60 -5.06 3.69
N LEU A 272 -8.16 -4.67 2.48
CA LEU A 272 -7.98 -3.28 2.11
C LEU A 272 -9.28 -2.52 2.40
N ASP A 273 -9.18 -1.45 3.18
CA ASP A 273 -10.29 -0.52 3.36
C ASP A 273 -10.49 0.16 2.00
N TYR A 274 -11.50 -0.31 1.25
CA TYR A 274 -11.87 0.19 -0.09
C TYR A 274 -12.90 1.29 -0.03
#